data_AF-A0A7X2NTZ7-F1
#
_entry.id   AF-A0A7X2NTZ7-F1
#
_cell.length_a   1.000
_cell.length_b   1.000
_cell.length_c   1.000
_cell.angle_alpha   90.00
_cell.angle_beta   90.00
_cell.angle_gamma   90.00
#
_symmetry.space_group_name_H-M   'P 1'
#
loop_
_entity.id
_entity.type
_entity.pdbx_description
1 polymer ?
#
loop_
_entity_poly.entity_id
_entity_poly.type
_entity_poly.pdbx_seq_one_letter_code
_entity_poly.pdbx_strand_id
1 'polypeptide(L)' 'MKLLHALESIASETVVSDEVEMDEKYLVNSHKGEKRDEIKPRHRGEKASNRGLSSEQICLLTAVQR' A
#
# COMPACT_ATOMS: atom_id res chain seq x y z
N MET A 1 -10.91 -7.16 -3.19
CA MET A 1 -11.61 -5.98 -2.68
C MET A 1 -10.57 -4.88 -2.49
N LYS A 2 -10.65 -3.77 -3.24
CA LYS A 2 -9.72 -2.63 -3.08
C LYS A 2 -10.14 -1.80 -1.86
N LEU A 3 -9.17 -1.26 -1.11
CA LEU A 3 -9.40 -0.56 0.15
C LEU A 3 -10.19 0.75 -0.06
N LEU A 4 -9.91 1.45 -1.16
CA LEU A 4 -10.63 2.62 -1.66
C LEU A 4 -12.11 2.36 -1.86
N HIS A 5 -12.48 1.17 -2.34
CA HIS A 5 -13.88 0.85 -2.57
C HIS A 5 -14.68 0.67 -1.26
N ALA A 6 -14.01 0.14 -0.22
CA ALA A 6 -14.59 0.08 1.12
C ALA A 6 -14.74 1.50 1.72
N LEU A 7 -13.76 2.38 1.49
CA LEU A 7 -13.83 3.77 1.94
C LEU A 7 -14.86 4.60 1.19
N GLU A 8 -15.03 4.38 -0.11
CA GLU A 8 -16.09 4.99 -0.92
C GLU A 8 -17.48 4.62 -0.38
N SER A 9 -17.65 3.35 0.02
CA SER A 9 -18.89 2.88 0.67
C SER A 9 -19.14 3.63 1.99
N ILE A 10 -18.11 3.81 2.83
CA ILE A 10 -18.21 4.56 4.09
C ILE A 10 -18.48 6.05 3.83
N ALA A 11 -17.79 6.65 2.87
CA ALA A 11 -17.94 8.05 2.51
C ALA A 11 -19.34 8.36 1.96
N SER A 12 -19.99 7.39 1.30
CA SER A 12 -21.37 7.56 0.80
C SER A 12 -22.40 7.78 1.90
N GLU A 13 -22.12 7.36 3.14
CA GLU A 13 -23.01 7.51 4.30
C GLU A 13 -22.72 8.78 5.12
N THR A 14 -21.62 9.48 4.84
CA THR A 14 -21.18 10.66 5.59
C THR A 14 -21.04 11.88 4.68
N VAL A 15 -21.60 13.02 5.09
CA VAL A 15 -21.40 14.29 4.38
C VAL A 15 -19.96 14.76 4.64
N VAL A 16 -19.10 14.58 3.65
CA VAL A 16 -17.76 15.17 3.63
C VAL A 16 -17.93 16.62 3.16
N SER A 17 -17.90 17.58 4.08
CA SER A 17 -17.82 19.00 3.74
C SER A 17 -16.40 19.33 3.27
N ASP A 18 -16.27 20.24 2.31
CA ASP A 18 -15.04 20.65 1.61
C ASP A 18 -14.49 19.61 0.60
N GLU A 19 -13.68 20.05 -0.38
CA GLU A 19 -13.11 19.18 -1.41
C GLU A 19 -12.02 18.29 -0.79
N VAL A 20 -12.36 17.03 -0.52
CA VAL A 20 -11.41 16.02 -0.02
C VAL A 20 -10.95 15.12 -1.17
N GLU A 21 -9.65 15.15 -1.45
CA GLU A 21 -9.00 14.24 -2.40
C GLU A 21 -8.43 13.05 -1.64
N MET A 22 -8.87 11.84 -1.98
CA MET A 22 -8.40 10.58 -1.38
C MET A 22 -7.68 9.72 -2.42
N ASP A 23 -6.56 9.10 -2.03
CA ASP A 23 -5.79 8.21 -2.90
C ASP A 23 -5.15 7.05 -2.13
N GLU A 24 -4.89 5.94 -2.84
CA GLU A 24 -4.12 4.79 -2.37
C GLU A 24 -2.67 4.91 -2.85
N LYS A 25 -1.74 5.18 -1.93
CA LYS A 25 -0.32 5.25 -2.25
C LYS A 25 0.41 4.00 -1.76
N TYR A 26 1.00 3.25 -2.68
CA TYR A 26 1.79 2.07 -2.35
C TYR A 26 3.27 2.43 -2.24
N LEU A 27 3.84 2.25 -1.04
CA LEU A 27 5.27 2.44 -0.80
C LEU A 27 5.97 1.09 -0.64
N VAL A 28 7.20 1.00 -1.14
CA VAL A 28 8.04 -0.17 -0.91
C VAL A 28 8.63 -0.08 0.49
N ASN A 29 8.24 -1.03 1.34
CA ASN A 29 8.86 -1.38 2.61
C ASN A 29 10.24 -2.00 2.37
N SER A 30 11.19 -1.13 2.04
CA SER A 30 12.57 -1.48 1.71
C SER A 30 13.36 -1.73 2.99
N HIS A 31 13.97 -2.91 3.10
CA HIS A 31 14.90 -3.27 4.17
C HIS A 31 16.35 -3.24 3.64
N LYS A 32 16.63 -2.36 2.67
CA LYS A 32 17.94 -2.30 2.01
C LYS A 32 19.02 -1.90 3.03
N GLY A 33 20.02 -2.75 3.20
CA GLY A 33 21.12 -2.54 4.15
C GLY A 33 20.87 -3.12 5.54
N GLU A 34 19.68 -3.68 5.79
CA GLU A 34 19.35 -4.37 7.02
C GLU A 34 19.60 -5.87 6.88
N LYS A 35 20.24 -6.48 7.89
CA LYS A 35 20.44 -7.93 7.95
C LYS A 35 19.24 -8.57 8.64
N ARG A 36 18.43 -9.32 7.88
CA ARG A 36 17.24 -10.02 8.38
C ARG A 36 17.43 -11.52 8.26
N ASP A 37 17.77 -12.17 9.38
CA ASP A 37 18.08 -13.61 9.42
C ASP A 37 16.85 -14.50 9.16
N GLU A 38 15.64 -13.96 9.36
CA GLU A 38 14.35 -14.61 9.08
C GLU A 38 14.01 -14.70 7.58
N ILE A 39 14.65 -13.90 6.72
CA ILE A 39 14.37 -13.87 5.28
C ILE A 39 15.52 -14.55 4.54
N LYS A 40 15.18 -15.58 3.75
CA LYS A 40 16.18 -16.24 2.91
C LYS A 40 16.76 -15.25 1.88
N PRO A 41 18.10 -15.18 1.73
CA PRO A 41 18.72 -14.39 0.68
C PRO A 41 18.22 -14.84 -0.70
N ARG A 42 18.09 -13.88 -1.62
CA ARG A 42 17.63 -14.14 -2.99
C ARG A 42 18.79 -13.96 -3.96
N HIS A 43 18.91 -14.83 -4.94
CA HIS A 43 19.90 -14.66 -6.01
C HIS A 43 19.48 -13.57 -6.99
N ARG A 44 20.47 -12.92 -7.63
CA ARG A 44 20.21 -11.90 -8.64
C ARG A 44 19.43 -12.51 -9.81
N GLY A 45 18.25 -11.97 -10.10
CA GLY A 45 17.35 -12.45 -11.16
C GLY A 45 16.35 -13.53 -10.74
N GLU A 46 16.35 -13.93 -9.47
CA GLU A 46 15.39 -14.89 -8.94
C GLU A 46 13.96 -14.32 -8.96
N LYS A 47 13.00 -15.12 -9.47
CA LYS A 47 11.61 -14.68 -9.61
C LYS A 47 10.96 -14.51 -8.24
N ALA A 48 10.33 -13.36 -7.96
CA ALA A 48 9.47 -13.18 -6.78
C ALA A 48 8.40 -14.28 -6.70
N SER A 49 8.26 -14.90 -5.52
CA SER A 49 7.19 -15.86 -5.24
C SER A 49 5.82 -15.20 -5.40
N ASN A 50 5.68 -13.96 -4.92
CA ASN A 50 4.47 -13.16 -5.05
C ASN A 50 4.64 -12.05 -6.10
N ARG A 51 4.73 -12.41 -7.38
CA ARG A 51 4.76 -11.44 -8.49
C ARG A 51 3.45 -10.64 -8.53
N GLY A 52 3.53 -9.32 -8.39
CA GLY A 52 2.37 -8.42 -8.41
C GLY A 52 1.57 -8.35 -7.10
N LEU A 53 1.97 -9.13 -6.09
CA LEU A 53 1.37 -9.15 -4.74
C LEU A 53 2.49 -9.08 -3.70
N SER A 54 3.46 -8.21 -3.93
CA SER A 54 4.60 -8.11 -3.03
C SER A 54 4.13 -7.60 -1.68
N SER A 55 4.34 -8.39 -0.62
CA SER A 55 4.21 -7.94 0.78
C SER A 55 5.25 -6.87 1.14
N GLU A 56 6.15 -6.54 0.22
CA GLU A 56 7.03 -5.39 0.34
C GLU A 56 6.27 -4.10 0.05
N GLN A 57 5.11 -4.11 -0.62
CA GLN A 57 4.35 -2.88 -0.82
C GLN A 57 3.32 -2.69 0.30
N ILE A 58 3.48 -1.60 1.04
CA ILE A 58 2.52 -1.16 2.06
C ILE A 58 1.60 -0.12 1.42
N CYS A 59 0.29 -0.38 1.47
CA CYS A 59 -0.72 0.60 1.08
C CYS A 59 -0.86 1.63 2.19
N LEU A 60 -0.68 2.90 1.85
CA LEU A 60 -0.98 4.05 2.70
C LEU A 60 -2.16 4.80 2.11
N LEU A 61 -3.13 5.11 2.97
CA LEU A 61 -4.23 5.99 2.63
C LEU A 61 -3.78 7.43 2.80
N THR A 62 -3.95 8.23 1.76
CA THR A 62 -3.68 9.66 1.82
C THR A 62 -4.95 10.42 1.54
N ALA A 63 -5.21 11.46 2.33
CA ALA A 63 -6.32 12.38 2.13
C ALA A 63 -5.79 13.81 2.24
N VAL A 64 -6.23 14.68 1.32
CA VAL A 64 -5.95 16.11 1.36
C VAL A 64 -7.29 16.84 1.36
N GLN A 65 -7.49 17.70 2.35
CA GLN A 65 -8.62 18.61 2.43
C GLN A 65 -8.16 19.99 1.93
N ARG A 66 -8.90 20.57 0.98
CA ARG A 66 -8.62 21.90 0.40
C ARG A 66 -9.75 22.88 0.67
#